data_AF-A0A3S3QTV1-F1
#
_entry.id   AF-A0A3S3QTV1-F1
#
_cell.length_a   1.000
_cell.length_b   1.000
_cell.length_c   1.000
_cell.angle_alpha   90.00
_cell.angle_beta   90.00
_cell.angle_gamma   90.00
#
_symmetry.space_group_name_H-M   'P 1'
#
loop_
_entity.id
_entity.type
_entity.pdbx_description
1 polymer ?
#
loop_
_entity_poly.entity_id
_entity_poly.type
_entity_poly.pdbx_seq_one_letter_code
_entity_poly.pdbx_strand_id
1 'polypeptide(L)'
;ALTHGSPDIKIAILDSGVECSHPDLDGKCIEQVNFTVSTTLTDLVGHGTHVASIAAAETDNDIGTAGVAWEPKIGSLKVCYEIELIPGFPEYGYTAYCDDADVIEAITYAADNGYQVVNMSLCRPG
;
A
#
# COMPACT_ATOMS: atom_id res chain seq x y z
N ALA A 1 22.30 -9.95 17.27
CA ALA A 1 21.61 -8.65 17.33
C ALA A 1 20.37 -8.76 16.45
N LEU A 2 19.24 -8.24 16.90
CA LEU A 2 18.07 -8.06 16.05
C LEU A 2 18.37 -6.89 15.10
N THR A 3 18.05 -7.02 13.82
CA THR A 3 18.11 -5.90 12.86
C THR A 3 16.70 -5.36 12.67
N HIS A 4 16.57 -4.04 12.62
CA HIS A 4 15.28 -3.35 12.49
C HIS A 4 15.06 -2.83 11.06
N GLY A 5 15.98 -3.10 10.14
CA GLY A 5 15.98 -2.54 8.79
C GLY A 5 16.80 -1.24 8.72
N SER A 6 16.44 -0.37 7.78
CA SER A 6 17.02 0.96 7.63
C SER A 6 15.93 1.93 7.20
N PRO A 7 15.90 3.16 7.75
CA PRO A 7 14.92 4.18 7.37
C PRO A 7 15.18 4.75 5.96
N ASP A 8 16.34 4.49 5.37
CA ASP A 8 16.68 4.92 4.00
C ASP A 8 16.06 4.00 2.94
N ILE A 9 15.53 2.84 3.34
CA ILE A 9 14.82 1.91 2.46
C ILE A 9 13.37 2.35 2.32
N LYS A 10 12.94 2.50 1.07
CA LYS A 10 11.58 2.77 0.65
C LYS A 10 10.98 1.52 0.01
N ILE A 11 9.81 1.13 0.47
CA ILE A 11 9.03 0.01 -0.05
C ILE A 11 7.82 0.59 -0.78
N ALA A 12 7.71 0.34 -2.08
CA ALA A 12 6.54 0.71 -2.86
C ALA A 12 5.48 -0.39 -2.69
N ILE A 13 4.33 -0.02 -2.15
CA ILE A 13 3.15 -0.89 -2.04
C ILE A 13 2.26 -0.59 -3.23
N LEU A 14 2.31 -1.45 -4.26
CA LEU A 14 1.47 -1.35 -5.45
C LEU A 14 0.21 -2.18 -5.21
N ASP A 15 -0.87 -1.52 -4.79
CA ASP A 15 -2.07 -2.20 -4.30
C ASP A 15 -3.33 -1.30 -4.38
N SER A 16 -4.36 -1.56 -3.58
CA SER A 16 -5.62 -0.79 -3.47
C SER A 16 -5.48 0.59 -2.80
N GLY A 17 -4.25 1.02 -2.53
CA GLY A 17 -3.92 2.17 -1.69
C GLY A 17 -3.54 1.75 -0.28
N VAL A 18 -3.22 2.72 0.58
CA VAL A 18 -2.91 2.50 2.00
C VAL A 18 -3.59 3.57 2.85
N GLU A 19 -4.23 3.18 3.94
CA GLU A 19 -4.69 4.12 4.97
C GLU A 19 -3.50 4.64 5.78
N CYS A 20 -2.81 5.66 5.26
CA CYS A 20 -1.62 6.23 5.90
C CYS A 20 -1.91 6.95 7.22
N SER A 21 -3.18 7.22 7.55
CA SER A 21 -3.62 7.72 8.85
C SER A 21 -3.86 6.61 9.88
N HIS A 22 -3.69 5.34 9.51
CA HIS A 22 -3.84 4.23 10.44
C HIS A 22 -2.79 4.37 11.57
N PRO A 23 -3.18 4.26 12.85
CA PRO A 23 -2.25 4.47 13.97
C PRO A 23 -1.00 3.59 13.92
N ASP A 24 -1.14 2.37 13.41
CA ASP A 24 -0.03 1.40 13.29
C ASP A 24 0.90 1.65 12.08
N LEU A 25 0.58 2.65 11.26
CA LEU A 25 1.37 3.10 10.11
C LEU A 25 1.84 4.55 10.27
N ASP A 26 1.71 5.12 11.47
CA ASP A 26 2.08 6.51 11.72
C ASP A 26 3.56 6.75 11.38
N GLY A 27 3.81 7.83 10.64
CA GLY A 27 5.14 8.16 10.13
C GLY A 27 5.79 7.13 9.18
N LYS A 28 5.12 6.04 8.77
CA LYS A 28 5.64 5.07 7.79
C LYS A 28 5.43 5.52 6.36
N CYS A 29 4.25 6.05 6.06
CA CYS A 29 3.92 6.55 4.73
C CYS A 29 4.69 7.84 4.42
N ILE A 30 5.46 7.81 3.34
CA ILE A 30 6.15 9.00 2.82
C ILE A 30 5.43 9.63 1.63
N GLU A 31 4.56 8.89 0.95
CA GLU A 31 3.76 9.39 -0.17
C GLU A 31 2.53 8.50 -0.44
N GLN A 32 1.55 9.11 -1.13
CA GLN A 32 0.43 8.42 -1.76
C GLN A 32 0.30 8.93 -3.20
N VAL A 33 0.34 8.03 -4.17
CA VAL A 33 0.15 8.33 -5.60
C VAL A 33 -0.92 7.40 -6.13
N ASN A 34 -1.88 7.95 -6.88
CA ASN A 34 -2.93 7.17 -7.52
C ASN A 34 -2.74 7.18 -9.03
N PHE A 35 -2.59 5.98 -9.59
CA PHE A 35 -2.49 5.75 -11.04
C PHE A 35 -3.83 5.36 -11.66
N THR A 36 -4.81 5.05 -10.83
CA THR A 36 -6.13 4.57 -11.26
C THR A 36 -7.12 5.71 -11.50
N VAL A 37 -8.30 5.33 -12.00
CA VAL A 37 -9.46 6.22 -12.12
C VAL A 37 -10.16 6.55 -10.80
N SER A 38 -9.74 5.97 -9.66
CA SER A 38 -10.32 6.27 -8.35
C SER A 38 -10.18 7.75 -8.01
N THR A 39 -11.15 8.29 -7.26
CA THR A 39 -11.09 9.66 -6.72
C THR A 39 -10.43 9.72 -5.35
N THR A 40 -10.02 8.58 -4.78
CA THR A 40 -9.44 8.47 -3.44
C THR A 40 -7.99 7.98 -3.49
N LEU A 41 -7.17 8.47 -2.56
CA LEU A 41 -5.80 8.00 -2.36
C LEU A 41 -5.72 6.91 -1.28
N THR A 42 -6.63 6.96 -0.32
CA THR A 42 -6.71 6.00 0.77
C THR A 42 -7.18 4.63 0.28
N ASP A 43 -6.97 3.64 1.11
CA ASP A 43 -7.47 2.29 0.88
C ASP A 43 -8.93 2.18 1.35
N LEU A 44 -9.84 1.87 0.42
CA LEU A 44 -11.23 1.56 0.74
C LEU A 44 -11.50 0.05 0.78
N VAL A 45 -10.54 -0.75 0.30
CA VAL A 45 -10.67 -2.22 0.22
C VAL A 45 -10.03 -2.88 1.44
N GLY A 46 -8.95 -2.30 1.97
CA GLY A 46 -8.20 -2.77 3.14
C GLY A 46 -7.03 -3.69 2.80
N HIS A 47 -6.94 -4.17 1.55
CA HIS A 47 -5.91 -5.11 1.13
C HIS A 47 -4.51 -4.48 1.14
N GLY A 48 -4.34 -3.30 0.53
CA GLY A 48 -3.06 -2.60 0.50
C GLY A 48 -2.60 -2.13 1.88
N THR A 49 -3.51 -1.70 2.75
CA THR A 49 -3.20 -1.37 4.15
C THR A 49 -2.70 -2.60 4.92
N HIS A 50 -3.36 -3.75 4.76
CA HIS A 50 -2.93 -4.98 5.39
C HIS A 50 -1.54 -5.43 4.90
N VAL A 51 -1.27 -5.31 3.60
CA VAL A 51 0.03 -5.59 3.00
C VAL A 51 1.11 -4.63 3.54
N ALA A 52 0.80 -3.33 3.63
CA ALA A 52 1.70 -2.32 4.18
C ALA A 52 2.05 -2.59 5.65
N SER A 53 1.07 -2.97 6.47
CA SER A 53 1.30 -3.32 7.88
C SER A 53 2.23 -4.52 8.03
N ILE A 54 2.05 -5.57 7.23
CA ILE A 54 2.98 -6.72 7.24
C ILE A 54 4.39 -6.28 6.89
N ALA A 55 4.55 -5.43 5.87
CA ALA A 55 5.86 -4.99 5.42
C ALA A 55 6.58 -4.13 6.48
N ALA A 56 5.90 -3.12 7.01
CA ALA A 56 6.55 -2.06 7.78
C ALA A 56 5.64 -1.35 8.80
N ALA A 57 4.67 -2.05 9.42
CA ALA A 57 3.97 -1.51 10.58
C ALA A 57 4.96 -0.98 11.63
N GLU A 58 4.57 0.10 12.30
CA GLU A 58 5.28 0.54 13.47
C GLU A 58 5.31 -0.59 14.50
N THR A 59 6.44 -0.78 15.15
CA THR A 59 6.65 -1.94 16.01
C THR A 59 7.18 -1.47 17.35
N ASP A 60 6.79 -2.17 18.41
CA ASP A 60 7.08 -1.81 19.81
C ASP A 60 6.37 -0.53 20.26
N ASN A 61 5.17 -0.27 19.72
CA ASN A 61 4.31 0.88 20.03
C ASN A 61 3.01 0.50 20.79
N ASP A 62 2.86 -0.77 21.19
CA ASP A 62 1.64 -1.33 21.83
C ASP A 62 0.34 -1.20 21.01
N ILE A 63 0.44 -0.98 19.70
CA ILE A 63 -0.69 -0.83 18.78
C ILE A 63 -0.58 -1.94 17.72
N GLY A 64 -1.73 -2.45 17.27
CA GLY A 64 -1.82 -3.28 16.06
C GLY A 64 -0.87 -4.48 16.02
N THR A 65 0.08 -4.43 15.09
CA THR A 65 0.93 -5.54 14.66
C THR A 65 2.40 -5.13 14.55
N ALA A 66 3.30 -6.11 14.53
CA ALA A 66 4.72 -5.86 14.25
C ALA A 66 5.02 -6.04 12.76
N GLY A 67 5.56 -5.01 12.12
CA GLY A 67 6.05 -5.09 10.74
C GLY A 67 7.29 -5.98 10.64
N VAL A 68 7.47 -6.62 9.48
CA VAL A 68 8.68 -7.45 9.22
C VAL A 68 9.94 -6.58 9.27
N ALA A 69 9.89 -5.37 8.72
CA ALA A 69 10.97 -4.40 8.79
C ALA A 69 10.48 -3.15 9.51
N TRP A 70 11.10 -2.83 10.64
CA TRP A 70 10.58 -1.81 11.56
C TRP A 70 10.87 -0.39 11.06
N GLU A 71 12.06 -0.16 10.49
CA GLU A 71 12.52 1.18 10.14
C GLU A 71 12.14 1.69 8.73
N PRO A 72 11.98 0.85 7.69
CA PRO A 72 11.67 1.33 6.33
C PRO A 72 10.42 2.20 6.23
N LYS A 73 10.40 3.01 5.17
CA LYS A 73 9.25 3.84 4.79
C LYS A 73 8.48 3.21 3.65
N ILE A 74 7.19 3.51 3.58
CA ILE A 74 6.29 2.98 2.55
C ILE A 74 5.81 4.10 1.63
N GLY A 75 5.76 3.82 0.32
CA GLY A 75 5.01 4.60 -0.66
C GLY A 75 3.76 3.85 -1.05
N SER A 76 2.60 4.49 -0.92
CA SER A 76 1.33 3.92 -1.39
C SER A 76 1.15 4.27 -2.86
N LEU A 77 1.42 3.31 -3.75
CA LEU A 77 1.19 3.46 -5.19
C LEU A 77 -0.11 2.72 -5.53
N LYS A 78 -1.22 3.44 -5.55
CA LYS A 78 -2.54 2.85 -5.80
C LYS A 78 -2.67 2.51 -7.28
N VAL A 79 -2.75 1.22 -7.57
CA VAL A 79 -2.89 0.64 -8.92
C VAL A 79 -4.16 -0.20 -9.06
N CYS A 80 -4.87 -0.42 -7.95
CA CYS A 80 -6.18 -1.07 -7.96
C CYS A 80 -7.24 -0.07 -7.47
N TYR A 81 -8.26 0.18 -8.29
CA TYR A 81 -9.39 1.01 -7.90
C TYR A 81 -10.46 0.15 -7.23
N GLU A 82 -11.12 0.77 -6.26
CA GLU A 82 -12.23 0.17 -5.53
C GLU A 82 -13.50 0.07 -6.38
N ILE A 83 -14.23 -1.04 -6.20
CA ILE A 83 -15.55 -1.28 -6.79
C ILE A 83 -16.47 -1.70 -5.64
N GLU A 84 -17.60 -1.02 -5.47
CA GLU A 84 -18.61 -1.40 -4.48
C GLU A 84 -19.09 -2.84 -4.73
N LEU A 85 -19.11 -3.66 -3.68
CA LEU A 85 -19.61 -5.04 -3.79
C LEU A 85 -21.09 -5.07 -4.15
N ILE A 86 -21.86 -4.10 -3.65
CA ILE A 86 -23.26 -3.89 -4.00
C ILE A 86 -23.41 -2.42 -4.43
N PRO A 87 -23.71 -2.15 -5.70
CA PRO A 87 -23.83 -0.77 -6.20
C PRO A 87 -24.85 0.05 -5.41
N GLY A 88 -24.41 1.19 -4.88
CA GLY A 88 -25.20 2.11 -4.06
C GLY A 88 -25.21 1.79 -2.56
N PHE A 89 -24.50 0.74 -2.10
CA PHE A 89 -24.44 0.33 -0.70
C PHE A 89 -22.99 0.13 -0.23
N PRO A 90 -22.23 1.23 -0.03
CA PRO A 90 -20.82 1.17 0.33
C PRO A 90 -20.55 0.49 1.69
N GLU A 91 -21.54 0.39 2.57
CA GLU A 91 -21.41 -0.27 3.87
C GLU A 91 -21.14 -1.78 3.80
N TYR A 92 -21.44 -2.41 2.65
CA TYR A 92 -21.11 -3.81 2.42
C TYR A 92 -19.66 -4.01 1.96
N GLY A 93 -18.92 -2.93 1.77
CA GLY A 93 -17.50 -2.95 1.42
C GLY A 93 -17.24 -2.95 -0.09
N TYR A 94 -15.95 -3.08 -0.39
CA TYR A 94 -15.40 -2.92 -1.74
C TYR A 94 -14.58 -4.15 -2.14
N THR A 95 -14.54 -4.42 -3.44
CA THR A 95 -13.49 -5.23 -4.07
C THR A 95 -12.56 -4.32 -4.85
N ALA A 96 -11.49 -4.87 -5.41
CA ALA A 96 -10.49 -4.10 -6.16
C ALA A 96 -10.33 -4.68 -7.57
N TYR A 97 -10.09 -3.80 -8.54
CA TYR A 97 -9.62 -4.17 -9.87
C TYR A 97 -8.38 -3.37 -10.22
N CYS A 98 -7.38 -4.02 -10.82
CA CYS A 98 -6.11 -3.41 -11.17
C CYS A 98 -5.91 -3.52 -12.67
N ASP A 99 -5.68 -2.39 -13.34
CA ASP A 99 -5.36 -2.36 -14.77
C ASP A 99 -3.86 -2.57 -14.99
N ASP A 100 -3.49 -3.41 -15.96
CA ASP A 100 -2.08 -3.71 -16.26
C ASP A 100 -1.30 -2.43 -16.63
N ALA A 101 -1.95 -1.45 -17.25
CA ALA A 101 -1.35 -0.16 -17.61
C ALA A 101 -0.94 0.64 -16.35
N ASP A 102 -1.83 0.72 -15.36
CA ASP A 102 -1.58 1.44 -14.10
C ASP A 102 -0.45 0.77 -13.31
N VAL A 103 -0.42 -0.57 -13.31
CA VAL A 103 0.67 -1.35 -12.69
C VAL A 103 2.01 -1.07 -13.36
N ILE A 104 2.07 -1.06 -14.71
CA ILE A 104 3.31 -0.77 -15.45
C ILE A 104 3.78 0.66 -15.18
N GLU A 105 2.87 1.62 -15.15
CA GLU A 105 3.19 3.02 -14.84
C GLU A 105 3.75 3.15 -13.42
N ALA A 106 3.12 2.52 -12.43
CA ALA A 106 3.56 2.56 -11.05
C ALA A 106 4.91 1.86 -10.83
N ILE A 107 5.20 0.75 -11.51
CA ILE A 107 6.52 0.09 -11.46
C ILE A 107 7.60 1.05 -11.98
N THR A 108 7.33 1.71 -13.10
CA THR A 108 8.25 2.68 -13.70
C THR A 108 8.47 3.86 -12.75
N TYR A 109 7.38 4.40 -12.18
CA TYR A 109 7.44 5.47 -11.20
C TYR A 109 8.26 5.07 -9.96
N ALA A 110 8.06 3.86 -9.43
CA ALA A 110 8.81 3.37 -8.27
C ALA A 110 10.32 3.31 -8.56
N ALA A 111 10.70 2.77 -9.73
CA ALA A 111 12.09 2.70 -10.16
C ALA A 111 12.71 4.09 -10.31
N ASP A 112 12.00 5.04 -10.89
CA ASP A 112 12.49 6.41 -11.12
C ASP A 112 12.58 7.24 -9.83
N ASN A 113 11.74 6.96 -8.83
CA ASN A 113 11.70 7.68 -7.54
C ASN A 113 12.55 7.03 -6.43
N GLY A 114 13.40 6.07 -6.81
CA GLY A 114 14.41 5.49 -5.93
C GLY A 114 13.84 4.55 -4.88
N TYR A 115 12.72 3.88 -5.18
CA TYR A 115 12.25 2.76 -4.36
C TYR A 115 13.19 1.56 -4.50
N GLN A 116 13.62 1.00 -3.37
CA GLN A 116 14.52 -0.16 -3.36
C GLN A 116 13.76 -1.49 -3.39
N VAL A 117 12.49 -1.50 -2.97
CA VAL A 117 11.64 -2.69 -2.93
C VAL A 117 10.28 -2.34 -3.51
N VAL A 118 9.73 -3.22 -4.34
CA VAL A 118 8.38 -3.15 -4.88
C VAL A 118 7.63 -4.40 -4.42
N ASN A 119 6.51 -4.22 -3.74
CA ASN A 119 5.60 -5.30 -3.39
C ASN A 119 4.32 -5.21 -4.22
N MET A 120 3.97 -6.31 -4.89
CA MET A 120 2.81 -6.43 -5.78
C MET A 120 2.01 -7.66 -5.37
N SER A 121 1.09 -7.50 -4.43
CA SER A 121 0.20 -8.59 -3.98
C SER A 121 -1.02 -8.73 -4.89
N LEU A 122 -0.80 -8.72 -6.21
CA LEU A 122 -1.83 -8.69 -7.25
C LEU A 122 -1.59 -9.78 -8.29
N CYS A 123 -2.66 -10.22 -8.96
CA CYS A 123 -2.58 -11.24 -9.99
C CYS A 123 -3.79 -11.18 -10.93
N ARG A 124 -3.55 -11.38 -12.22
CA ARG A 124 -4.60 -11.68 -13.22
C ARG A 124 -4.11 -12.80 -14.16
N PRO A 125 -4.93 -13.82 -14.47
CA PRO A 125 -4.60 -14.72 -15.57
C PRO A 125 -4.66 -13.95 -16.89
N GLY A 126 -3.59 -14.06 -17.70
CA GLY A 126 -3.53 -13.54 -19.06
C GLY A 126 -4.44 -14.28 -20.03
#